data_AF-A0A0F3RJB2-F1
#
_entry.id   AF-A0A0F3RJB2-F1
#
_cell.length_a   1.000
_cell.length_b   1.000
_cell.length_c   1.000
_cell.angle_alpha   90.00
_cell.angle_beta   90.00
_cell.angle_gamma   90.00
#
_symmetry.space_group_name_H-M   'P 1'
#
loop_
_entity.id
_entity.type
_entity.pdbx_description
1 polymer ?
#
loop_
_entity_poly.entity_id
_entity_poly.type
_entity_poly.pdbx_seq_one_letter_code
_entity_poly.pdbx_strand_id
1 'polypeptide(L)' 'MPVTVFEFTQSALDKIQVPTKEEKISKFRDLIERNLLLIISYTGFRRFYLVINIGGIYHKIK' A
#
# COMPACT_ATOMS: atom_id res chain seq x y z
N MET A 1 -5.88 22.64 -33.80
CA MET A 1 -6.03 22.16 -32.40
C MET A 1 -6.16 23.41 -31.54
N PRO A 2 -7.31 23.65 -30.87
CA PRO A 2 -7.70 24.99 -30.50
C PRO A 2 -7.00 25.43 -29.21
N VAL A 3 -6.41 26.62 -29.26
CA VAL A 3 -5.64 27.30 -28.20
C VAL A 3 -6.39 27.34 -26.85
N THR A 4 -7.72 27.39 -26.88
CA THR A 4 -8.61 27.37 -25.71
C THR A 4 -8.54 26.07 -24.90
N VAL A 5 -8.29 24.92 -25.53
CA VAL A 5 -8.16 23.64 -24.80
C VAL A 5 -6.81 23.59 -24.08
N PHE A 6 -5.78 24.21 -24.66
CA PHE A 6 -4.44 24.26 -24.11
C PHE A 6 -4.36 25.14 -22.85
N GLU A 7 -4.98 26.33 -22.89
CA GLU A 7 -5.07 27.24 -21.75
C GLU A 7 -5.91 26.65 -20.61
N PHE A 8 -7.00 25.93 -20.94
CA PHE A 8 -7.80 25.20 -19.95
C PHE A 8 -6.98 24.09 -19.27
N THR A 9 -6.20 23.33 -20.05
CA THR A 9 -5.33 22.30 -19.49
C THR A 9 -4.20 22.87 -18.63
N GLN A 10 -3.60 24.01 -19.02
CA GLN A 10 -2.56 24.66 -18.23
C GLN A 10 -3.10 25.25 -16.92
N SER A 11 -4.25 25.93 -16.98
CA SER A 11 -4.90 26.47 -15.79
C SER A 11 -5.36 25.37 -14.82
N ALA A 12 -5.74 24.20 -15.34
CA ALA A 12 -6.07 23.04 -14.52
C ALA A 12 -4.80 22.41 -13.91
N LEU A 13 -3.69 22.33 -14.66
CA LEU A 13 -2.40 21.82 -14.20
C LEU A 13 -1.76 22.71 -13.12
N ASP A 14 -1.83 24.05 -13.26
CA ASP A 14 -1.30 24.98 -12.26
C ASP A 14 -2.11 24.99 -10.95
N LYS A 15 -3.40 24.65 -11.01
CA LYS A 15 -4.27 24.49 -9.82
C LYS A 15 -4.06 23.16 -9.11
N ILE A 16 -3.49 22.16 -9.78
CA ILE A 16 -3.05 20.94 -9.10
C ILE A 16 -1.81 21.34 -8.32
N GLN A 17 -1.99 21.67 -7.05
CA GLN A 17 -0.91 21.89 -6.11
C GLN A 17 -0.13 20.58 -5.98
N VAL A 18 0.85 20.41 -6.86
CA VAL A 18 1.75 19.26 -6.85
C VAL A 18 2.41 19.31 -5.48
N PRO A 19 2.20 18.30 -4.64
CA PRO A 19 2.89 18.25 -3.37
C PRO A 19 4.38 18.33 -3.62
N THR A 20 5.06 19.26 -2.94
CA THR A 20 6.51 19.41 -2.98
C THR A 20 7.12 18.01 -2.82
N LYS A 21 7.80 17.59 -3.89
CA LYS A 21 7.92 16.18 -4.30
C LYS A 21 8.49 15.29 -3.20
N GLU A 22 9.30 15.81 -2.31
CA GLU A 22 10.06 15.00 -1.37
C GLU A 22 9.23 14.51 -0.17
N GLU A 23 8.39 15.37 0.43
CA GLU A 23 7.71 15.05 1.68
C GLU A 23 6.54 14.06 1.50
N LYS A 24 5.75 14.20 0.42
CA LYS A 24 4.67 13.25 0.11
C LYS A 24 5.17 11.95 -0.51
N ILE A 25 6.27 11.96 -1.26
CA ILE A 25 6.86 10.72 -1.80
C ILE A 25 7.45 9.88 -0.66
N SER A 26 8.13 10.50 0.30
CA SER A 26 8.64 9.79 1.49
C SER A 26 7.50 9.18 2.31
N LYS A 27 6.44 9.95 2.61
CA LYS A 27 5.24 9.43 3.31
C LYS A 27 4.55 8.29 2.55
N PHE A 28 4.49 8.34 1.23
CA PHE A 28 3.92 7.26 0.41
C PHE A 28 4.79 5.99 0.41
N ARG A 29 6.12 6.12 0.37
CA ARG A 29 7.03 4.97 0.51
C ARG A 29 6.87 4.31 1.87
N ASP A 30 6.87 5.09 2.94
CA ASP A 30 6.65 4.57 4.30
C ASP A 30 5.30 3.86 4.43
N LEU A 31 4.25 4.38 3.79
CA LEU A 31 2.92 3.78 3.83
C LEU A 31 2.85 2.50 3.01
N ILE A 32 3.48 2.46 1.83
CA ILE A 32 3.58 1.24 1.01
C ILE A 32 4.42 0.17 1.72
N GLU A 33 5.59 0.52 2.27
CA GLU A 33 6.44 -0.41 3.01
C GLU A 33 5.75 -0.92 4.27
N ARG A 34 5.08 -0.06 5.05
CA ARG A 34 4.26 -0.49 6.18
C ARG A 34 3.16 -1.45 5.75
N ASN A 35 2.45 -1.14 4.66
CA ASN A 35 1.36 -1.99 4.20
C ASN A 35 1.89 -3.35 3.72
N LEU A 36 3.05 -3.37 3.05
CA LEU A 36 3.72 -4.62 2.65
C LEU A 36 4.16 -5.45 3.86
N LEU A 37 4.76 -4.79 4.87
CA LEU A 37 5.17 -5.43 6.12
C LEU A 37 3.98 -6.04 6.86
N LEU A 38 2.85 -5.32 6.90
CA LEU A 38 1.60 -5.81 7.49
C LEU A 38 1.05 -7.03 6.74
N ILE A 39 1.07 -7.00 5.40
CA ILE A 39 0.62 -8.13 4.56
C ILE A 39 1.50 -9.36 4.78
N ILE A 40 2.83 -9.20 4.80
CA ILE A 40 3.78 -10.29 5.06
C ILE A 40 3.60 -10.84 6.48
N SER A 41 3.44 -9.96 7.47
CA SER A 41 3.22 -10.35 8.86
C SER A 41 1.91 -11.11 9.03
N TYR A 42 0.83 -10.64 8.40
CA TYR A 42 -0.49 -11.28 8.46
C TYR A 42 -0.49 -12.65 7.77
N THR A 43 0.11 -12.75 6.58
CA THR A 43 0.21 -14.03 5.86
C THR A 43 1.11 -15.03 6.59
N GLY A 44 2.21 -14.58 7.19
CA GLY A 44 3.07 -15.39 8.05
C GLY A 44 2.36 -15.88 9.31
N PHE A 45 1.69 -14.98 10.02
CA PHE A 45 0.93 -15.31 11.24
C PHE A 45 -0.22 -16.29 10.96
N ARG A 46 -0.94 -16.11 9.84
CA ARG A 46 -1.98 -17.04 9.40
C ARG A 46 -1.44 -18.44 9.14
N ARG A 47 -0.28 -18.56 8.49
CA ARG A 47 0.38 -19.86 8.29
C ARG A 47 0.80 -20.49 9.62
N PHE A 48 1.40 -19.69 10.50
CA PHE A 48 1.82 -20.15 11.83
C PHE A 48 0.63 -20.66 12.66
N TYR A 49 -0.49 -19.93 12.67
CA TYR A 49 -1.72 -20.33 13.34
C TYR A 49 -2.30 -21.65 12.78
N LEU A 50 -2.19 -21.85 11.47
CA LEU A 50 -2.62 -23.09 10.81
C LEU A 50 -1.75 -24.28 11.20
N VAL A 51 -0.43 -24.09 11.28
CA VAL A 51 0.52 -25.12 11.72
C VAL A 51 0.26 -25.52 13.18
N ILE A 52 0.04 -24.55 14.06
CA ILE A 52 -0.29 -24.83 15.47
C ILE A 52 -1.62 -25.59 15.57
N ASN A 53 -2.65 -25.18 14.82
CA ASN A 53 -3.94 -25.89 14.84
C ASN A 53 -3.84 -27.32 14.32
N ILE A 54 -3.14 -27.54 13.20
CA ILE A 54 -2.91 -28.89 12.67
C ILE A 54 -2.09 -29.72 13.65
N GLY A 55 -1.00 -29.18 14.21
CA GLY A 55 -0.16 -29.87 15.20
C GLY A 55 -0.91 -30.21 16.48
N GLY A 56 -1.76 -29.31 16.97
CA GLY A 56 -2.63 -29.54 18.12
C GLY A 56 -3.71 -30.59 17.86
N ILE A 57 -4.29 -30.61 16.66
CA ILE A 57 -5.20 -31.69 16.24
C ILE A 57 -4.46 -33.02 16.14
N TYR A 58 -3.26 -33.03 15.56
CA TYR A 58 -2.45 -34.25 15.41
C TYR A 58 -2.06 -34.86 16.76
N HIS A 59 -1.74 -34.01 17.75
CA HIS A 59 -1.49 -34.45 19.12
C HIS A 59 -2.76 -34.95 19.82
N LYS A 60 -3.94 -34.40 19.52
CA LYS A 60 -5.22 -34.87 20.09
C LYS A 60 -5.67 -36.23 19.55
N ILE A 61 -5.26 -36.59 18.33
CA ILE A 61 -5.65 -37.85 17.67
C ILE A 61 -4.71 -39.00 18.06
N LYS A 62 -3.47 -38.71 18.47
CA LYS A 62 -2.50 -39.68 18.99
C LYS A 62 -2.73 -39.97 20.46
#